data_AF-A0AAN8V4R2-F1
#
_entry.id   AF-A0AAN8V4R2-F1
#
_cell.length_a   1.000
_cell.length_b   1.000
_cell.length_c   1.000
_cell.angle_alpha   90.00
_cell.angle_beta   90.00
_cell.angle_gamma   90.00
#
_symmetry.space_group_name_H-M   'P 1'
#
loop_
_entity.id
_entity.type
_entity.pdbx_description
1 polymer ?
#
loop_
_entity_poly.entity_id
_entity_poly.type
_entity_poly.pdbx_seq_one_letter_code
_entity_poly.pdbx_strand_id
1 'polypeptide(L)'
;MLMLIPGFEILAFPYNRFRGQEPGSNPAIKKFACTRLKAEFPIFDKVNVNGPNTAPIYQFLKSSAGGFLGDLVKWNFEKFLVDKNGKVAERYRPPTSPFQIEVCFYSRY
;
A
#
# COMPACT_ATOMS: atom_id res chain seq x y z
N MET A 1 -12.37 -3.88 3.54
CA MET A 1 -12.70 -5.20 2.98
C MET A 1 -11.96 -6.22 3.81
N LEU A 2 -12.70 -7.01 4.57
CA LEU A 2 -12.16 -7.91 5.59
C LEU A 2 -11.66 -9.20 4.93
N MET A 3 -10.35 -9.42 5.01
CA MET A 3 -9.70 -10.71 4.84
C MET A 3 -8.78 -10.87 6.04
N LEU A 4 -9.22 -11.61 7.05
CA LEU A 4 -8.38 -12.01 8.17
C LEU A 4 -7.77 -13.38 7.84
N ILE A 5 -6.68 -13.38 7.08
CA ILE A 5 -5.78 -14.53 7.03
C ILE A 5 -4.90 -14.41 8.28
N PRO A 6 -4.89 -15.40 9.20
CA PRO A 6 -4.01 -15.36 10.38
C PRO A 6 -2.56 -15.15 9.95
N GLY A 7 -1.90 -14.12 10.48
CA GLY A 7 -0.54 -13.74 10.11
C GLY A 7 -0.41 -12.84 8.87
N PHE A 8 -1.53 -12.34 8.31
CA PHE A 8 -1.53 -11.31 7.28
C PHE A 8 -1.87 -9.93 7.87
N GLU A 9 -1.02 -8.95 7.60
CA GLU A 9 -1.21 -7.57 8.07
C GLU A 9 -1.30 -6.60 6.88
N ILE A 10 -2.20 -5.62 7.01
CA ILE A 10 -2.33 -4.52 6.05
C ILE A 10 -1.67 -3.29 6.66
N LEU A 11 -0.75 -2.67 5.90
CA LEU A 11 -0.10 -1.41 6.28
C LEU A 11 -0.52 -0.32 5.29
N ALA A 12 -1.15 0.75 5.76
CA ALA A 12 -1.63 1.82 4.89
C ALA A 12 -0.83 3.12 5.05
N PHE A 13 -0.31 3.63 3.93
CA PHE A 13 0.52 4.82 3.85
C PHE A 13 -0.17 5.94 3.07
N PRO A 14 -0.69 6.99 3.73
CA PRO A 14 -1.34 8.10 3.06
C PRO A 14 -0.36 8.91 2.18
N TYR A 15 -0.83 9.39 1.03
CA TYR A 15 -0.04 10.26 0.14
C TYR A 15 -0.92 11.22 -0.66
N ASN A 16 -0.56 12.51 -0.65
CA ASN A 16 -1.43 13.56 -1.20
C ASN A 16 -1.07 14.03 -2.62
N ARG A 17 0.04 13.59 -3.21
CA ARG A 17 0.50 14.16 -4.49
C ARG A 17 -0.16 13.55 -5.73
N PHE A 18 -1.10 12.62 -5.57
CA PHE A 18 -1.98 12.19 -6.66
C PHE A 18 -3.25 13.05 -6.69
N ARG A 19 -3.13 14.21 -7.35
CA ARG A 19 -4.21 15.21 -7.50
C ARG A 19 -4.85 15.69 -6.19
N GLY A 20 -4.10 15.71 -5.08
CA GLY A 20 -4.60 16.29 -3.83
C GLY A 20 -5.69 15.47 -3.14
N GLN A 21 -5.77 14.16 -3.40
CA GLN A 21 -6.83 13.29 -2.87
C GLN A 21 -6.74 13.00 -1.37
N GLU A 22 -5.66 13.39 -0.70
CA GLU A 22 -5.43 13.14 0.72
C GLU A 22 -5.00 14.43 1.46
N PRO A 23 -5.83 15.49 1.45
CA PRO A 23 -5.39 16.84 1.87
C PRO A 23 -5.26 17.00 3.40
N GLY A 24 -5.95 16.17 4.19
CA GLY A 24 -6.02 16.31 5.66
C GLY A 24 -4.69 16.12 6.40
N SER A 25 -4.59 16.54 7.66
CA SER A 25 -3.43 16.25 8.51
C SER A 25 -3.37 14.77 8.91
N ASN A 26 -2.22 14.27 9.38
CA ASN A 26 -2.08 12.87 9.84
C ASN A 26 -3.16 12.49 10.89
N PRO A 27 -3.44 13.32 11.93
CA PRO A 27 -4.53 13.03 12.86
C PRO A 27 -5.92 13.00 12.20
N ALA A 28 -6.20 13.90 11.26
CA ALA A 28 -7.48 13.96 10.57
C ALA A 28 -7.70 12.73 9.68
N ILE A 29 -6.66 12.26 8.99
CA ILE A 29 -6.70 11.06 8.14
C ILE A 29 -6.94 9.82 8.99
N LYS A 30 -6.18 9.64 10.08
CA LYS A 30 -6.37 8.51 11.00
C LYS A 30 -7.79 8.51 11.55
N LYS A 31 -8.29 9.65 12.01
CA LYS A 31 -9.67 9.80 12.49
C LYS A 31 -10.68 9.43 11.41
N PHE A 32 -10.50 9.91 10.18
CA PHE A 32 -11.38 9.60 9.05
C PHE A 32 -11.40 8.10 8.73
N ALA A 33 -10.22 7.48 8.61
CA ALA A 33 -10.10 6.06 8.31
C ALA A 33 -10.73 5.17 9.41
N CYS A 34 -10.48 5.47 10.69
CA CYS A 34 -11.06 4.72 11.79
C CYS A 34 -12.58 4.91 11.89
N THR A 35 -13.07 6.14 11.78
CA THR A 35 -14.49 6.43 12.08
C THR A 35 -15.41 6.25 10.88
N ARG A 36 -14.99 6.67 9.69
CA ARG A 36 -15.82 6.64 8.47
C ARG A 36 -15.64 5.37 7.67
N LEU A 37 -14.41 4.91 7.53
CA LEU A 37 -14.09 3.70 6.75
C LEU A 37 -14.02 2.43 7.61
N LYS A 38 -14.10 2.56 8.94
CA LYS A 38 -13.96 1.46 9.90
C LYS A 38 -12.71 0.62 9.60
N ALA A 39 -11.59 1.30 9.35
CA ALA A 39 -10.32 0.64 9.12
C ALA A 39 -9.87 -0.08 10.39
N GLU A 40 -9.60 -1.38 10.26
CA GLU A 40 -9.15 -2.26 11.35
C GLU A 40 -7.65 -2.58 11.24
N PHE A 41 -6.93 -1.78 10.45
CA PHE A 41 -5.50 -1.94 10.19
C PHE A 41 -4.76 -0.61 10.42
N PRO A 42 -3.45 -0.64 10.72
CA PRO A 42 -2.68 0.55 11.00
C PRO A 42 -2.64 1.51 9.80
N ILE A 43 -3.00 2.77 10.08
CA ILE A 43 -2.81 3.90 9.18
C ILE A 43 -1.60 4.70 9.66
N PHE A 44 -0.56 4.73 8.84
CA PHE A 44 0.67 5.45 9.15
C PHE A 44 0.55 6.94 8.84
N ASP A 45 1.60 7.68 9.18
CA ASP A 45 1.74 9.07 8.79
C ASP A 45 1.98 9.19 7.27
N LYS A 46 1.66 10.36 6.71
CA LYS A 46 1.94 10.63 5.30
C LYS A 46 3.41 10.42 4.96
N VAL A 47 3.65 9.72 3.87
CA VAL A 47 5.01 9.49 3.34
C VAL A 47 5.07 9.82 1.85
N ASN A 48 6.23 10.24 1.37
CA ASN A 48 6.43 10.38 -0.07
C ASN A 48 6.68 9.00 -0.68
N VAL A 49 5.91 8.64 -1.69
CA VAL A 49 6.05 7.37 -2.41
C VAL A 49 6.93 7.51 -3.67
N ASN A 50 7.09 8.74 -4.15
CA ASN A 50 7.86 9.10 -5.34
C ASN A 50 8.69 10.37 -5.11
N GLY A 51 9.68 10.60 -5.98
CA GLY A 51 10.55 11.78 -5.95
C GLY A 51 11.77 11.64 -5.03
N PRO A 52 12.57 12.71 -4.88
CA PRO A 52 13.85 12.67 -4.15
C PRO A 52 13.68 12.35 -2.67
N ASN A 53 12.53 12.68 -2.07
CA ASN A 53 12.23 12.44 -0.67
C ASN A 53 11.45 11.14 -0.44
N THR A 54 11.49 10.19 -1.38
CA THR A 54 10.77 8.90 -1.25
C THR A 54 11.17 8.21 0.05
N ALA A 55 10.19 7.77 0.84
CA ALA A 55 10.45 7.04 2.08
C ALA A 55 11.18 5.71 1.81
N PRO A 56 12.11 5.28 2.69
CA PRO A 56 12.91 4.07 2.48
C PRO A 56 12.08 2.82 2.15
N ILE A 57 10.93 2.65 2.81
CA ILE A 57 10.01 1.54 2.52
C ILE A 57 9.54 1.53 1.06
N TYR A 58 9.20 2.69 0.49
CA TYR A 58 8.80 2.78 -0.91
C TYR A 58 9.98 2.67 -1.86
N GLN A 59 11.20 3.02 -1.46
CA GLN A 59 12.39 2.73 -2.27
C GLN A 59 12.56 1.20 -2.41
N PHE A 60 12.49 0.49 -1.29
CA PHE A 60 12.52 -0.97 -1.24
C PHE A 60 11.40 -1.61 -2.07
N LEU A 61 10.13 -1.22 -1.82
CA LEU A 61 8.98 -1.80 -2.51
C LEU A 61 9.01 -1.58 -4.02
N LYS A 62 9.49 -0.42 -4.47
CA LYS A 62 9.63 -0.10 -5.89
C LYS A 62 10.75 -0.89 -6.56
N SER A 63 11.86 -1.13 -5.85
CA SER A 63 13.05 -1.82 -6.38
C SER A 63 12.78 -3.27 -6.83
N SER A 64 11.73 -3.90 -6.30
CA SER A 64 11.40 -5.28 -6.65
C SER A 64 10.74 -5.43 -8.03
N ALA A 65 10.33 -4.33 -8.67
CA ALA A 65 9.69 -4.35 -9.99
C ALA A 65 10.70 -4.47 -11.15
N GLY A 66 12.01 -4.47 -10.85
CA GLY A 66 13.05 -4.86 -11.81
C GLY A 66 13.36 -3.85 -12.91
N GLY A 67 13.08 -2.55 -12.74
CA GLY A 67 13.26 -1.55 -13.80
C GLY A 67 14.03 -0.29 -13.39
N PHE A 68 15.22 -0.08 -13.95
CA PHE A 68 16.08 1.09 -13.69
C PHE A 68 15.42 2.47 -13.98
N LEU A 69 14.30 2.52 -14.71
CA LEU A 69 13.63 3.75 -15.16
C LEU A 69 12.09 3.72 -15.05
N GLY A 70 11.48 2.71 -14.43
CA GLY A 70 10.03 2.46 -14.51
C GLY A 70 9.27 2.34 -13.18
N ASP A 71 9.97 2.42 -12.04
CA ASP A 71 9.44 1.87 -10.79
C ASP A 71 8.47 2.78 -10.02
N LEU A 72 8.14 3.98 -10.52
CA LEU A 72 7.27 4.93 -9.82
C LEU A 72 5.90 4.33 -9.48
N VAL A 73 5.37 4.70 -8.30
CA VAL A 73 3.97 4.46 -7.97
C VAL A 73 3.12 5.34 -8.88
N LYS A 74 2.19 4.75 -9.63
CA LYS A 74 1.48 5.45 -10.70
C LYS A 74 0.25 6.19 -10.19
N TRP A 75 -0.37 5.70 -9.11
CA TRP A 75 -1.60 6.28 -8.56
C TRP A 75 -1.87 5.81 -7.12
N ASN A 76 -2.92 6.37 -6.50
CA ASN A 76 -3.47 5.88 -5.25
C ASN A 76 -3.92 4.40 -5.36
N PHE A 77 -3.86 3.68 -4.25
CA PHE A 77 -4.28 2.27 -4.11
C PHE A 77 -3.45 1.26 -4.91
N GLU A 78 -2.22 1.59 -5.28
CA GLU A 78 -1.22 0.60 -5.68
C GLU A 78 -0.81 -0.25 -4.48
N LYS A 79 -0.63 -1.56 -4.69
CA LYS A 79 -0.50 -2.54 -3.59
C LYS A 79 0.76 -3.37 -3.80
N PHE A 80 1.48 -3.64 -2.72
CA PHE A 80 2.65 -4.50 -2.72
C PHE A 80 2.41 -5.64 -1.75
N LEU A 81 2.67 -6.86 -2.21
CA LEU A 81 2.63 -8.03 -1.37
C LEU A 81 4.05 -8.37 -0.92
N VAL A 82 4.28 -8.38 0.37
CA VAL A 82 5.54 -8.79 1.00
C VAL A 82 5.32 -10.11 1.73
N ASP A 83 6.22 -11.06 1.51
CA ASP A 83 6.17 -12.37 2.19
C ASP A 83 6.76 -12.30 3.61
N LYS A 84 6.64 -13.41 4.36
CA LYS A 84 7.16 -13.53 5.73
C LYS A 84 8.69 -13.39 5.86
N ASN A 85 9.43 -13.48 4.76
CA ASN A 85 10.88 -13.29 4.71
C ASN A 85 11.26 -11.84 4.38
N GLY A 86 10.26 -10.95 4.23
CA GLY A 86 10.47 -9.57 3.87
C GLY A 86 10.74 -9.35 2.38
N LYS A 87 10.47 -10.33 1.50
CA LYS A 87 10.65 -10.17 0.05
C LYS A 87 9.35 -9.71 -0.60
N VAL A 88 9.42 -8.75 -1.51
CA VAL A 88 8.25 -8.37 -2.32
C VAL A 88 7.94 -9.50 -3.29
N ALA A 89 6.80 -10.16 -3.09
CA ALA A 89 6.35 -11.28 -3.91
C ALA A 89 5.57 -10.82 -5.14
N GLU A 90 4.79 -9.73 -5.02
CA GLU A 90 3.91 -9.27 -6.11
C GLU A 90 3.58 -7.77 -5.99
N ARG A 91 3.25 -7.12 -7.10
CA ARG A 91 2.83 -5.71 -7.18
C ARG A 91 1.53 -5.60 -7.96
N TYR A 92 0.49 -5.04 -7.37
CA TYR A 92 -0.85 -4.93 -7.96
C TYR A 92 -1.21 -3.48 -8.29
N ARG A 93 -1.78 -3.29 -9.48
CA ARG A 93 -2.21 -1.98 -9.96
C ARG A 93 -3.45 -1.50 -9.18
N PRO A 94 -3.73 -0.19 -9.15
CA PRO A 94 -4.92 0.38 -8.51
C PRO A 94 -6.25 -0.34 -8.79
N PRO A 95 -6.61 -0.70 -10.04
CA PRO A 95 -7.90 -1.33 -10.33
C PRO A 95 -7.99 -2.79 -9.88
N THR A 96 -6.89 -3.42 -9.47
CA THR A 96 -6.93 -4.80 -8.95
C THR A 96 -7.78 -4.83 -7.69
N SER A 97 -8.88 -5.57 -7.73
CA SER A 97 -9.75 -5.79 -6.59
C SER A 97 -9.00 -6.61 -5.54
N PRO A 98 -9.08 -6.27 -4.24
CA PRO A 98 -8.37 -7.07 -3.25
C PRO A 98 -8.90 -8.52 -3.14
N PHE A 99 -10.12 -8.82 -3.60
CA PHE A 99 -10.62 -10.21 -3.67
C PHE A 99 -9.85 -11.05 -4.71
N GLN A 100 -9.31 -10.40 -5.75
CA GLN A 100 -8.45 -11.08 -6.72
C GLN A 100 -7.07 -11.41 -6.13
N ILE A 101 -6.65 -10.67 -5.09
CA ILE A 101 -5.40 -10.93 -4.37
C ILE A 101 -5.55 -12.16 -3.48
N GLU A 102 -6.71 -12.32 -2.82
CA GLU A 102 -7.05 -13.50 -2.00
C GLU A 102 -6.89 -14.82 -2.77
N VAL A 103 -7.45 -14.87 -3.98
CA VAL A 103 -7.40 -16.07 -4.83
C VAL A 103 -5.96 -16.40 -5.24
N CYS A 104 -5.12 -15.39 -5.52
CA CYS A 104 -3.70 -15.61 -5.78
C CYS A 104 -2.95 -16.16 -4.56
N PHE A 105 -3.33 -15.79 -3.34
CA PHE A 105 -2.72 -16.31 -2.12
C PHE A 105 -2.98 -17.80 -1.93
N TYR A 106 -4.24 -18.25 -2.04
CA TYR A 106 -4.60 -19.65 -1.86
C TYR A 106 -4.10 -20.58 -2.97
N SER A 107 -3.85 -20.06 -4.18
CA SER A 107 -3.34 -20.88 -5.28
C SER A 107 -1.82 -21.11 -5.24
N ARG A 108 -1.08 -20.43 -4.36
CA ARG A 108 0.39 -20.53 -4.25
C ARG A 108 0.88 -21.30 -3.01
N TYR A 109 -0.04 -21.83 -2.21
CA TYR A 109 0.19 -22.73 -1.07
C TYR A 109 -0.74 -23.94 -1.17
#